data_AF-A0A7S2NQ75-F1
#
_entry.id   AF-A0A7S2NQ75-F1
#
_cell.length_a   1.000
_cell.length_b   1.000
_cell.length_c   1.000
_cell.angle_alpha   90.00
_cell.angle_beta   90.00
_cell.angle_gamma   90.00
#
_symmetry.space_group_name_H-M   'P 1'
#
loop_
_entity.id
_entity.type
_entity.pdbx_description
1 polymer ?
#
loop_
_entity_poly.entity_id
_entity_poly.type
_entity_poly.pdbx_seq_one_letter_code
_entity_poly.pdbx_strand_id
1 'polypeptide(L)'
;AEANLVFDQLLYGLSDQLFAHFKTRAASALLPIAGIERDSSEAGKCWYASLFGIKHASILGRSVDLNRLLTQRMNSRVVSSLNVAIERFESKSLDAVVDLLRAVQVTRLTHTYLIEHLPHMDPFESAYTEATNGIAFLSFSSRILTHTMAEALSDLIPNFAFRLEGGYFQRPLATPFTQQPERVGAPRTAGP
;
A
#
# COMPACT_ATOMS: atom_id res chain seq x y z
N ALA A 1 9.13 -32.74 10.68
CA ALA A 1 9.66 -31.67 9.80
C ALA A 1 8.60 -31.22 8.80
N GLU A 2 7.97 -32.14 8.06
CA GLU A 2 6.97 -31.83 7.03
C GLU A 2 5.76 -31.04 7.52
N ALA A 3 5.16 -31.41 8.67
CA ALA A 3 4.00 -30.69 9.21
C ALA A 3 4.28 -29.21 9.53
N ASN A 4 5.52 -28.85 9.90
CA ASN A 4 5.89 -27.46 10.14
C ASN A 4 5.98 -26.67 8.83
N LEU A 5 6.55 -27.29 7.80
CA LEU A 5 6.63 -26.70 6.46
C LEU A 5 5.24 -26.46 5.86
N VAL A 6 4.35 -27.45 5.95
CA VAL A 6 2.97 -27.34 5.46
C VAL A 6 2.21 -26.26 6.22
N PHE A 7 2.41 -26.16 7.54
CA PHE A 7 1.81 -25.10 8.34
C PHE A 7 2.30 -23.71 7.92
N ASP A 8 3.61 -23.54 7.71
CA ASP A 8 4.18 -22.27 7.27
C ASP A 8 3.64 -21.83 5.91
N GLN A 9 3.51 -22.77 4.96
CA GLN A 9 2.93 -22.56 3.64
C GLN A 9 1.44 -22.20 3.71
N LEU A 10 0.67 -22.93 4.51
CA LEU A 10 -0.75 -22.65 4.73
C LEU A 10 -0.92 -21.24 5.30
N LEU A 11 -0.16 -20.90 6.33
CA LEU A 11 -0.23 -19.59 6.97
C LEU A 11 0.23 -18.48 6.00
N TYR A 12 1.14 -18.78 5.06
CA TYR A 12 1.58 -17.83 4.05
C TYR A 12 0.44 -17.54 3.06
N GLY A 13 -0.15 -18.58 2.47
CA GLY A 13 -1.27 -18.44 1.54
C GLY A 13 -2.49 -17.80 2.19
N LEU A 14 -2.79 -18.17 3.43
CA LEU A 14 -3.87 -17.59 4.22
C LEU A 14 -3.66 -16.09 4.47
N SER A 15 -2.44 -15.70 4.85
CA SER A 15 -2.09 -14.30 5.07
C SER A 15 -2.27 -13.46 3.79
N ASP A 16 -1.93 -14.04 2.64
CA ASP A 16 -2.01 -13.36 1.35
C ASP A 16 -3.46 -13.12 0.93
N GLN A 17 -4.29 -14.17 0.99
CA GLN A 17 -5.72 -14.08 0.68
C GLN A 17 -6.45 -13.13 1.64
N LEU A 18 -6.12 -13.17 2.92
CA LEU A 18 -6.75 -12.34 3.94
C LEU A 18 -6.41 -10.86 3.70
N PHE A 19 -5.14 -10.55 3.46
CA PHE A 19 -4.73 -9.18 3.15
C PHE A 19 -5.37 -8.69 1.85
N ALA A 20 -5.39 -9.52 0.80
CA ALA A 20 -6.05 -9.20 -0.47
C ALA A 20 -7.56 -8.93 -0.30
N HIS A 21 -8.26 -9.72 0.50
CA HIS A 21 -9.68 -9.53 0.79
C HIS A 21 -9.96 -8.16 1.43
N PHE A 22 -9.25 -7.83 2.52
CA PHE A 22 -9.43 -6.54 3.19
C PHE A 22 -8.99 -5.36 2.34
N LYS A 23 -7.94 -5.53 1.53
CA LYS A 23 -7.47 -4.50 0.59
C LYS A 23 -8.48 -4.24 -0.52
N THR A 24 -9.07 -5.28 -1.11
CA THR A 24 -10.14 -5.13 -2.10
C THR A 24 -11.37 -4.49 -1.48
N ARG A 25 -11.73 -4.86 -0.25
CA ARG A 25 -12.82 -4.22 0.49
C ARG A 25 -12.57 -2.72 0.69
N ALA A 26 -11.39 -2.35 1.18
CA ALA A 26 -10.98 -0.96 1.35
C ALA A 26 -10.97 -0.17 0.04
N ALA A 27 -10.42 -0.75 -1.03
CA ALA A 27 -10.44 -0.14 -2.36
C ALA A 27 -11.87 0.10 -2.84
N SER A 28 -12.75 -0.90 -2.70
CA SER A 28 -14.15 -0.81 -3.12
C SER A 28 -14.97 0.21 -2.32
N ALA A 29 -14.61 0.46 -1.07
CA ALA A 29 -15.24 1.48 -0.22
C ALA A 29 -14.82 2.90 -0.59
N LEU A 30 -13.60 3.08 -1.14
CA LEU A 30 -13.06 4.38 -1.53
C LEU A 30 -13.30 4.73 -3.00
N LEU A 31 -13.78 3.77 -3.81
CA LEU A 31 -14.10 4.01 -5.21
C LEU A 31 -15.36 4.90 -5.32
N PRO A 32 -15.27 6.08 -5.95
CA PRO A 32 -16.43 6.91 -6.23
C PRO A 32 -17.19 6.32 -7.41
N ILE A 33 -18.04 5.32 -7.15
CA ILE A 33 -18.95 4.80 -8.18
C ILE A 33 -20.16 5.73 -8.20
N ALA A 34 -20.16 6.69 -9.13
CA ALA A 34 -21.32 7.52 -9.40
C ALA A 34 -22.51 6.62 -9.78
N GLY A 35 -23.57 6.63 -8.97
CA GLY A 35 -24.87 6.04 -9.31
C GLY A 35 -25.21 4.67 -8.74
N ILE A 36 -24.38 4.10 -7.85
CA ILE A 36 -24.79 2.91 -7.07
C ILE A 36 -24.73 3.29 -5.60
N GLU A 37 -25.90 3.57 -5.01
CA GLU A 37 -26.08 3.55 -3.56
C GLU A 37 -25.71 2.15 -3.09
N ARG A 38 -24.50 2.00 -2.55
CA ARG A 38 -24.13 0.74 -1.91
C ARG A 38 -24.74 0.73 -0.53
N ASP A 39 -25.71 -0.15 -0.34
CA ASP A 39 -25.95 -0.72 0.98
C ASP A 39 -24.60 -1.21 1.49
N SER A 40 -24.14 -0.61 2.59
CA SER A 40 -22.93 -0.97 3.33
C SER A 40 -22.89 -2.46 3.74
N SER A 41 -23.99 -3.17 3.55
CA SER A 41 -24.18 -4.59 3.77
C SER A 41 -23.68 -5.51 2.64
N GLU A 42 -23.34 -5.00 1.45
CA GLU A 42 -22.76 -5.79 0.33
C GLU A 42 -21.23 -5.82 0.30
N ALA A 43 -20.55 -5.18 1.25
CA ALA A 43 -19.16 -5.51 1.53
C ALA A 43 -19.13 -6.95 2.05
N GLY A 44 -19.00 -7.91 1.14
CA GLY A 44 -19.32 -9.32 1.34
C GLY A 44 -18.89 -9.87 2.69
N LYS A 45 -19.72 -10.75 3.26
CA LYS A 45 -19.47 -11.45 4.53
C LYS A 45 -17.99 -11.81 4.64
N CYS A 46 -17.34 -11.37 5.72
CA CYS A 46 -15.98 -11.75 6.04
C CYS A 46 -16.00 -13.25 6.39
N TRP A 47 -15.82 -14.12 5.38
CA TRP A 47 -15.73 -15.57 5.56
C TRP A 47 -14.61 -15.97 6.53
N TYR A 48 -13.65 -15.06 6.75
CA TYR A 48 -12.54 -15.20 7.68
C TYR A 48 -12.89 -14.87 9.14
N ALA A 49 -14.12 -14.42 9.46
CA ALA A 49 -14.51 -14.09 10.84
C ALA A 49 -14.33 -15.29 11.80
N SER A 50 -14.68 -16.49 11.35
CA SER A 50 -14.47 -17.72 12.14
C SER A 50 -12.98 -18.04 12.34
N LEU A 51 -12.11 -17.67 11.40
CA LEU A 51 -10.67 -17.86 11.49
C LEU A 51 -10.05 -16.99 12.59
N PHE A 52 -10.46 -15.73 12.68
CA PHE A 52 -10.01 -14.83 13.76
C PHE A 52 -10.46 -15.28 15.16
N GLY A 53 -11.52 -16.09 15.25
CA GLY A 53 -11.95 -16.71 16.50
C GLY A 53 -10.99 -17.81 17.00
N ILE A 54 -10.17 -18.39 16.14
CA ILE A 54 -9.23 -19.46 16.48
C ILE A 54 -7.94 -18.82 17.02
N LYS A 55 -7.87 -18.62 18.34
CA LYS A 55 -6.68 -18.05 19.00
C LYS A 55 -5.53 -19.05 19.09
N HIS A 56 -5.84 -20.30 19.41
CA HIS A 56 -4.85 -21.36 19.61
C HIS A 56 -5.18 -22.56 18.72
N ALA A 57 -4.22 -22.96 17.90
CA ALA A 57 -4.28 -24.22 17.17
C ALA A 57 -3.31 -25.23 17.81
N SER A 58 -3.83 -26.41 18.14
CA SER A 58 -3.00 -27.54 18.57
C SER A 58 -2.46 -28.24 17.33
N ILE A 59 -1.15 -28.15 17.11
CA ILE A 59 -0.47 -28.82 15.99
C ILE A 59 0.63 -29.70 16.59
N LEU A 60 0.51 -31.02 16.40
CA LEU A 60 1.46 -32.01 16.90
C LEU A 60 1.73 -31.89 18.42
N GLY A 61 0.68 -31.64 19.20
CA GLY A 61 0.77 -31.51 20.66
C GLY A 61 1.36 -30.20 21.17
N ARG A 62 1.67 -29.25 20.27
CA ARG A 62 2.08 -27.89 20.62
C ARG A 62 0.93 -26.92 20.38
N SER A 63 0.70 -26.00 21.33
CA SER A 63 -0.22 -24.89 21.14
C SER A 63 0.48 -23.75 20.40
N VAL A 64 -0.05 -23.37 19.24
CA VAL A 64 0.46 -22.26 18.43
C VAL A 64 -0.55 -21.11 18.50
N ASP A 65 -0.05 -19.91 18.81
CA ASP A 65 -0.85 -18.68 18.78
C ASP A 65 -0.95 -18.15 17.34
N LEU A 66 -2.08 -18.46 16.69
CA LEU A 66 -2.34 -18.04 15.32
C LEU A 66 -2.52 -16.53 15.20
N ASN A 67 -3.13 -15.90 16.21
CA ASN A 67 -3.41 -14.47 16.19
C ASN A 67 -2.10 -13.67 16.18
N ARG A 68 -1.14 -14.08 17.02
CA ARG A 68 0.19 -13.47 17.06
C ARG A 68 0.94 -13.63 15.73
N LEU A 69 0.93 -14.82 15.15
CA LEU A 69 1.62 -15.08 13.87
C LEU A 69 0.99 -14.32 12.71
N LEU A 70 -0.35 -14.27 12.66
CA LEU A 70 -1.08 -13.48 11.66
C LEU A 70 -0.80 -11.99 11.81
N THR A 71 -0.81 -11.46 13.04
CA THR A 71 -0.48 -10.06 13.34
C THR A 71 0.89 -9.68 12.78
N GLN A 72 1.91 -10.48 13.09
CA GLN A 72 3.27 -10.23 12.58
C GLN A 72 3.31 -10.20 11.04
N ARG A 73 2.64 -11.15 10.38
CA ARG A 73 2.59 -11.21 8.92
C ARG A 73 1.79 -10.05 8.32
N MET A 74 0.69 -9.63 8.96
CA MET A 74 -0.10 -8.49 8.51
C MET A 74 0.69 -7.19 8.60
N ASN A 75 1.47 -6.96 9.66
CA ASN A 75 2.33 -5.78 9.77
C ASN A 75 3.32 -5.72 8.59
N SER A 76 4.00 -6.83 8.28
CA SER A 76 4.91 -6.91 7.13
C SER A 76 4.20 -6.67 5.79
N ARG A 77 2.95 -7.14 5.63
CA ARG A 77 2.16 -6.95 4.40
C ARG A 77 1.72 -5.49 4.22
N VAL A 78 1.35 -4.80 5.29
CA VAL A 78 1.02 -3.36 5.26
C VAL A 78 2.23 -2.55 4.81
N VAL A 79 3.40 -2.78 5.43
CA VAL A 79 4.66 -2.12 5.05
C VAL A 79 5.03 -2.42 3.59
N SER A 80 4.94 -3.69 3.19
CA SER A 80 5.19 -4.09 1.79
C SER A 80 4.25 -3.40 0.79
N SER A 81 2.95 -3.28 1.11
CA SER A 81 1.98 -2.57 0.27
C SER A 81 2.31 -1.08 0.12
N LEU A 82 2.79 -0.44 1.19
CA LEU A 82 3.24 0.95 1.16
C LEU A 82 4.52 1.12 0.35
N ASN A 83 5.50 0.22 0.52
CA ASN A 83 6.73 0.23 -0.26
C ASN A 83 6.46 0.13 -1.76
N VAL A 84 5.58 -0.77 -2.19
CA VAL A 84 5.18 -0.90 -3.60
C VAL A 84 4.55 0.40 -4.13
N ALA A 85 3.71 1.06 -3.31
CA ALA A 85 3.10 2.32 -3.71
C ALA A 85 4.15 3.44 -3.88
N ILE A 86 5.13 3.50 -2.98
CA ILE A 86 6.23 4.48 -3.03
C ILE A 86 7.16 4.18 -4.22
N GLU A 87 7.55 2.93 -4.44
CA GLU A 87 8.37 2.53 -5.60
C GLU A 87 7.68 2.86 -6.93
N ARG A 88 6.36 2.68 -6.99
CA ARG A 88 5.56 3.07 -8.16
C ARG A 88 5.54 4.59 -8.35
N PHE A 89 5.53 5.38 -7.27
CA PHE A 89 5.65 6.83 -7.34
C PHE A 89 7.04 7.27 -7.82
N GLU A 90 8.10 6.66 -7.28
CA GLU A 90 9.50 6.92 -7.66
C GLU A 90 9.78 6.62 -9.15
N SER A 91 9.00 5.74 -9.77
CA SER A 91 9.12 5.43 -11.20
C SER A 91 8.35 6.38 -12.15
N LYS A 92 7.58 7.32 -11.62
CA LYS A 92 6.66 8.17 -12.40
C LYS A 92 6.95 9.66 -12.18
N SER A 93 6.35 10.49 -13.04
CA SER A 93 6.31 11.94 -12.89
C SER A 93 5.51 12.38 -11.66
N LEU A 94 5.64 13.67 -11.31
CA LEU A 94 5.04 14.26 -10.11
C LEU A 94 3.50 14.15 -10.04
N ASP A 95 2.81 14.05 -11.18
CA ASP A 95 1.36 13.82 -11.26
C ASP A 95 0.92 12.51 -10.57
N ALA A 96 1.80 11.52 -10.50
CA ALA A 96 1.56 10.26 -9.81
C ALA A 96 1.44 10.40 -8.29
N VAL A 97 1.67 11.59 -7.72
CA VAL A 97 1.40 11.86 -6.30
C VAL A 97 -0.07 11.60 -5.95
N VAL A 98 -0.99 11.82 -6.89
CA VAL A 98 -2.42 11.52 -6.70
C VAL A 98 -2.64 10.02 -6.55
N ASP A 99 -2.01 9.20 -7.41
CA ASP A 99 -2.06 7.74 -7.32
C ASP A 99 -1.48 7.24 -5.98
N LEU A 100 -0.35 7.80 -5.56
CA LEU A 100 0.28 7.49 -4.28
C LEU A 100 -0.67 7.78 -3.11
N LEU A 101 -1.27 8.97 -3.10
CA LEU A 101 -2.19 9.39 -2.04
C LEU A 101 -3.39 8.45 -1.96
N ARG A 102 -3.95 8.04 -3.10
CA ARG A 102 -5.02 7.02 -3.16
C ARG A 102 -4.56 5.66 -2.65
N ALA A 103 -3.39 5.18 -3.05
CA ALA A 103 -2.85 3.91 -2.60
C ALA A 103 -2.58 3.88 -1.08
N VAL A 104 -2.09 4.99 -0.51
CA VAL A 104 -1.89 5.16 0.93
C VAL A 104 -3.23 5.19 1.66
N GLN A 105 -4.24 5.89 1.13
CA GLN A 105 -5.60 5.91 1.70
C GLN A 105 -6.22 4.50 1.75
N VAL A 106 -6.12 3.73 0.66
CA VAL A 106 -6.59 2.35 0.61
C VAL A 106 -5.86 1.49 1.64
N THR A 107 -4.53 1.62 1.73
CA THR A 107 -3.73 0.83 2.67
C THR A 107 -4.03 1.19 4.13
N ARG A 108 -4.28 2.48 4.42
CA ARG A 108 -4.72 2.94 5.75
C ARG A 108 -6.07 2.35 6.13
N LEU A 109 -7.05 2.38 5.23
CA LEU A 109 -8.37 1.80 5.49
C LEU A 109 -8.29 0.27 5.63
N THR A 110 -7.41 -0.38 4.86
CA THR A 110 -7.12 -1.82 5.00
C THR A 110 -6.60 -2.13 6.41
N HIS A 111 -5.66 -1.33 6.93
CA HIS A 111 -5.16 -1.45 8.30
C HIS A 111 -6.28 -1.26 9.33
N THR A 112 -7.18 -0.28 9.13
CA THR A 112 -8.35 -0.07 10.01
C THR A 112 -9.27 -1.30 10.06
N TYR A 113 -9.53 -1.97 8.95
CA TYR A 113 -10.33 -3.21 8.98
C TYR A 113 -9.58 -4.38 9.61
N LEU A 114 -8.25 -4.45 9.44
CA LEU A 114 -7.45 -5.53 10.03
C LEU A 114 -7.33 -5.38 11.55
N ILE A 115 -7.15 -4.17 12.08
CA ILE A 115 -6.98 -3.95 13.53
C ILE A 115 -8.25 -4.26 14.33
N GLU A 116 -9.44 -4.16 13.72
CA GLU A 116 -10.72 -4.62 14.31
C GLU A 116 -10.68 -6.12 14.66
N HIS A 117 -9.94 -6.92 13.89
CA HIS A 117 -9.83 -8.37 14.08
C HIS A 117 -8.50 -8.78 14.75
N LEU A 118 -7.45 -7.97 14.61
CA LEU A 118 -6.10 -8.19 15.13
C LEU A 118 -5.65 -6.98 15.97
N PRO A 119 -6.06 -6.89 17.24
CA PRO A 119 -5.87 -5.69 18.06
C PRO A 119 -4.40 -5.39 18.41
N HIS A 120 -3.50 -6.37 18.25
CA HIS A 120 -2.07 -6.24 18.57
C HIS A 120 -1.22 -5.76 17.37
N MET A 121 -1.84 -5.30 16.29
CA MET A 121 -1.11 -4.72 15.16
C MET A 121 -0.46 -3.40 15.54
N ASP A 122 0.68 -3.11 14.90
CA ASP A 122 1.39 -1.84 15.09
C ASP A 122 0.55 -0.68 14.53
N PRO A 123 0.67 0.54 15.09
CA PRO A 123 -0.06 1.68 14.57
C PRO A 123 0.36 1.97 13.13
N PHE A 124 -0.59 2.41 12.29
CA PHE A 124 -0.34 2.68 10.88
C PHE A 124 0.83 3.65 10.65
N GLU A 125 0.98 4.67 11.50
CA GLU A 125 2.06 5.66 11.37
C GLU A 125 3.46 5.04 11.52
N SER A 126 3.60 3.95 12.29
CA SER A 126 4.86 3.21 12.38
C SER A 126 5.19 2.55 11.05
N ALA A 127 4.22 1.84 10.46
CA ALA A 127 4.38 1.20 9.15
C ALA A 127 4.61 2.22 8.02
N TYR A 128 3.95 3.38 8.09
CA TYR A 128 4.15 4.47 7.14
C TYR A 128 5.54 5.09 7.24
N THR A 129 6.01 5.35 8.46
CA THR A 129 7.36 5.86 8.72
C THR A 129 8.42 4.87 8.26
N GLU A 130 8.23 3.58 8.54
CA GLU A 130 9.12 2.51 8.10
C GLU A 130 9.23 2.42 6.57
N ALA A 131 8.11 2.50 5.85
CA ALA A 131 8.11 2.44 4.38
C ALA A 131 8.66 3.74 3.73
N THR A 132 8.47 4.88 4.39
CA THR A 132 8.85 6.21 3.87
C THR A 132 10.32 6.55 4.14
N ASN A 133 10.87 6.09 5.25
CA ASN A 133 12.27 6.30 5.58
C ASN A 133 13.14 5.39 4.70
N GLY A 134 14.16 5.98 4.08
CA GLY A 134 15.16 5.20 3.36
C GLY A 134 15.95 4.29 4.31
N ILE A 135 16.56 3.23 3.76
CA ILE A 135 17.36 2.23 4.51
C ILE A 135 18.58 2.86 5.22
N ALA A 136 18.97 4.09 4.86
CA ALA A 136 20.10 4.75 5.49
C ALA A 136 19.72 5.38 6.84
N PHE A 137 20.38 4.90 7.90
CA PHE A 137 20.31 5.38 9.29
C PHE A 137 20.53 6.91 9.47
N LEU A 138 21.05 7.59 8.44
CA LEU A 138 21.32 9.04 8.42
C LEU A 138 20.38 9.83 7.49
N SER A 139 19.47 9.16 6.79
CA SER A 139 18.51 9.83 5.90
C SER A 139 17.38 10.44 6.72
N PHE A 140 17.58 11.69 7.14
CA PHE A 140 16.49 12.58 7.56
C PHE A 140 15.53 12.92 6.40
N SER A 141 15.75 12.38 5.20
CA SER A 141 14.97 12.65 4.00
C SER A 141 14.01 11.50 3.71
N SER A 142 12.73 11.84 3.62
CA SER A 142 11.67 10.95 3.14
C SER A 142 11.91 10.59 1.67
N ARG A 143 11.68 9.32 1.30
CA ARG A 143 11.70 8.86 -0.10
C ARG A 143 10.78 9.70 -0.99
N ILE A 144 9.55 9.94 -0.50
CA ILE A 144 8.53 10.73 -1.20
C ILE A 144 9.00 12.17 -1.40
N LEU A 145 9.54 12.80 -0.36
CA LEU A 145 10.05 14.17 -0.44
C LEU A 145 11.22 14.26 -1.43
N THR A 146 12.16 13.33 -1.36
CA THR A 146 13.33 13.29 -2.24
C THR A 146 12.93 13.18 -3.70
N HIS A 147 12.03 12.25 -4.02
CA HIS A 147 11.50 12.10 -5.38
C HIS A 147 10.72 13.33 -5.84
N THR A 148 9.88 13.88 -4.97
CA THR A 148 9.08 15.10 -5.26
C THR A 148 9.99 16.28 -5.60
N MET A 149 11.05 16.52 -4.82
CA MET A 149 11.99 17.60 -5.09
C MET A 149 12.79 17.34 -6.37
N ALA A 150 13.23 16.11 -6.61
CA ALA A 150 13.96 15.75 -7.82
C ALA A 150 13.10 16.01 -9.08
N GLU A 151 11.86 15.51 -9.13
CA GLU A 151 10.92 15.72 -10.24
C GLU A 151 10.49 17.18 -10.38
N ALA A 152 10.36 17.92 -9.28
CA ALA A 152 10.07 19.35 -9.35
C ALA A 152 11.17 20.13 -10.07
N LEU A 153 12.44 19.82 -9.77
CA LEU A 153 13.60 20.47 -10.38
C LEU A 153 13.89 19.98 -11.80
N SER A 154 13.70 18.69 -12.08
CA SER A 154 14.09 18.06 -13.35
C SER A 154 12.99 18.08 -14.42
N ASP A 155 11.70 18.10 -14.03
CA ASP A 155 10.57 18.04 -14.97
C ASP A 155 9.59 19.20 -14.77
N LEU A 156 9.10 19.45 -13.55
CA LEU A 156 8.04 20.46 -13.34
C LEU A 156 8.49 21.87 -13.77
N ILE A 157 9.59 22.37 -13.19
CA ILE A 157 10.10 23.72 -13.46
C ILE A 157 10.53 23.94 -14.92
N PRO A 158 11.32 23.04 -15.55
CA PRO A 158 11.75 23.26 -16.93
C PRO A 158 10.67 22.99 -17.98
N ASN A 159 9.73 22.06 -17.70
CA ASN A 159 8.84 21.54 -18.73
C ASN A 159 7.36 21.91 -18.56
N PHE A 160 6.96 22.66 -17.53
CA PHE A 160 5.56 23.10 -17.37
C PHE A 160 5.42 24.62 -17.35
N ALA A 161 4.35 25.10 -17.99
CA ALA A 161 3.94 26.48 -17.94
C ALA A 161 2.70 26.64 -17.05
N PHE A 162 2.69 27.65 -16.18
CA PHE A 162 1.52 27.97 -15.37
C PHE A 162 0.52 28.78 -16.20
N ARG A 163 -0.72 28.30 -16.30
CA ARG A 163 -1.83 29.05 -16.92
C ARG A 163 -2.62 29.76 -15.83
N LEU A 164 -2.54 31.09 -15.82
CA LEU A 164 -3.19 31.92 -14.80
C LEU A 164 -4.73 31.79 -14.82
N GLU A 165 -5.35 31.77 -16.00
CA GLU A 165 -6.82 31.74 -16.16
C GLU A 165 -7.47 30.50 -15.53
N GLY A 166 -6.76 29.37 -15.54
CA GLY A 166 -7.27 28.10 -15.01
C GLY A 166 -6.64 27.67 -13.69
N GLY A 167 -5.60 28.36 -13.23
CA GLY A 167 -4.86 27.99 -12.01
C GLY A 167 -4.18 26.62 -12.07
N TYR A 168 -3.76 26.16 -13.26
CA TYR A 168 -3.10 24.86 -13.43
C TYR A 168 -1.80 24.94 -14.25
N PHE A 169 -0.94 23.96 -14.03
CA PHE A 169 0.26 23.74 -14.83
C PHE A 169 -0.08 22.89 -16.05
N GLN A 170 0.39 23.30 -17.22
CA GLN A 170 0.25 22.52 -18.45
C GLN A 170 1.62 22.34 -19.09
N ARG A 171 1.88 21.13 -19.59
CA ARG A 171 3.04 20.87 -20.43
C ARG A 171 2.80 21.49 -21.83
N PRO A 172 3.65 22.43 -22.29
CA PRO A 172 3.56 22.98 -23.64
C PRO A 172 3.95 21.93 -24.69
N LEU A 173 3.75 22.24 -25.97
CA LEU A 173 4.14 21.36 -27.07
C LEU A 173 5.62 21.00 -26.96
N ALA A 174 6.00 19.78 -27.34
CA ALA A 174 7.39 19.33 -27.26
C ALA A 174 8.30 20.24 -28.09
N THR A 175 9.19 20.95 -27.40
CA THR A 175 10.27 21.74 -27.99
C THR A 175 11.62 21.09 -27.63
N PRO A 176 12.70 21.39 -28.36
CA PRO A 176 14.04 20.92 -28.00
C PRO A 176 14.49 21.36 -26.59
N PHE A 177 13.84 22.36 -25.99
CA PHE A 177 14.09 22.86 -24.65
C PHE A 177 13.26 22.18 -23.56
N THR A 178 12.27 21.35 -23.93
CA THR A 178 11.36 20.67 -22.99
C THR A 178 11.52 19.16 -23.06
N GLN A 179 12.73 18.66 -22.83
CA GLN A 179 13.03 17.23 -22.87
C GLN A 179 12.61 16.55 -21.56
N GLN A 180 11.96 15.39 -21.67
CA GLN A 180 11.54 14.62 -20.51
C GLN A 180 12.74 13.86 -19.91
N PRO A 181 12.91 13.86 -18.58
CA PRO A 181 13.92 13.03 -17.95
C PRO A 181 13.60 11.55 -18.18
N GLU A 182 14.64 10.75 -18.41
CA GLU A 182 14.51 9.30 -18.48
C GLU A 182 14.21 8.76 -17.09
N ARG A 183 13.18 7.91 -16.98
CA ARG A 183 12.74 7.32 -15.71
C ARG A 183 12.92 5.81 -15.73
N VAL A 184 13.36 5.28 -14.60
CA VAL A 184 13.43 3.83 -14.40
C VAL A 184 12.01 3.30 -14.23
N GLY A 185 11.65 2.30 -15.04
CA GLY A 185 10.32 1.69 -14.98
C GLY A 185 10.04 1.01 -13.64
N ALA A 186 8.78 1.07 -13.19
CA ALA A 186 8.35 0.45 -11.94
C ALA A 186 8.65 -1.06 -11.93
N PRO A 187 9.01 -1.64 -10.76
CA PRO A 187 9.04 -3.08 -10.63
C PRO A 187 7.65 -3.66 -10.91
N ARG A 188 7.58 -4.71 -11.75
CA ARG A 188 6.34 -5.45 -11.98
C ARG A 188 6.00 -6.23 -10.73
N THR A 189 5.13 -5.68 -9.89
CA THR A 189 4.52 -6.48 -8.82
C THR A 189 3.49 -7.42 -9.44
N ALA A 190 3.55 -8.71 -9.10
CA ALA A 190 2.47 -9.63 -9.40
C ALA A 190 1.16 -9.00 -8.89
N GLY A 191 0.13 -9.00 -9.73
CA GLY A 191 -1.18 -8.49 -9.35
C GLY A 191 -1.74 -9.23 -8.12
N PRO A 192 -2.78 -8.66 -7.48
CA PRO A 192 -3.48 -9.34 -6.39
C PRO A 192 -3.97 -10.74 -6.80
#